data_AF-A0A327SZR2-F1
#
_entry.id   AF-A0A327SZR2-F1
#
_cell.length_a   1.000
_cell.length_b   1.000
_cell.length_c   1.000
_cell.angle_alpha   90.00
_cell.angle_beta   90.00
_cell.angle_gamma   90.00
#
_symmetry.space_group_name_H-M   'P 1'
#
loop_
_entity.id
_entity.type
_entity.pdbx_description
1 polymer ?
#
loop_
_entity_poly.entity_id
_entity_poly.type
_entity_poly.pdbx_seq_one_letter_code
_entity_poly.pdbx_strand_id
1 'polypeptide(L)'
;MKTYILTLGMVMGMVFFAKAQKAPPTPSEMTAKSIEAMDKKIKMNPTQKNIIYNYMLDLFKAQADLTKKQQTGMYTEDDISKFYRTQNETTKNVRNILKGEQQTQYDQYMEEMLRGGNKKKKKGKHEEEEVVTGIDGLKLPAGTNVGNP
;
A
#
# COMPACT_ATOMS: atom_id res chain seq x y z
N MET A 1 26.88 19.02 35.80
CA MET A 1 26.20 17.70 35.96
C MET A 1 24.86 17.64 35.22
N LYS A 2 23.95 18.60 35.37
CA LYS A 2 22.62 18.58 34.70
C LYS A 2 22.69 18.57 33.16
N THR A 3 23.67 19.25 32.57
CA THR A 3 23.91 19.28 31.12
C THR A 3 24.38 17.94 30.58
N TYR A 4 25.33 17.27 31.21
CA TYR A 4 25.83 15.96 30.75
C TYR A 4 24.77 14.84 30.83
N ILE A 5 23.89 14.88 31.83
CA ILE A 5 22.75 13.95 31.93
C ILE A 5 21.77 14.16 30.77
N LEU A 6 21.53 15.41 30.38
CA LEU A 6 20.68 15.76 29.24
C LEU A 6 21.29 15.29 27.91
N THR A 7 22.58 15.52 27.71
CA THR A 7 23.29 15.09 26.48
C THR A 7 23.37 13.56 26.38
N LEU A 8 23.62 12.86 27.50
CA LEU A 8 23.66 11.40 27.53
C LEU A 8 22.27 10.77 27.26
N GLY A 9 21.21 11.37 27.79
CA GLY A 9 19.83 10.98 27.48
C GLY A 9 19.45 11.22 26.01
N MET A 10 19.95 12.29 25.40
CA MET A 10 19.71 12.59 23.98
C MET A 10 20.43 11.60 23.05
N VAL A 11 21.68 11.24 23.36
CA VAL A 11 22.46 10.25 22.59
C VAL A 11 21.89 8.85 22.73
N MET A 12 21.51 8.41 23.95
CA MET A 12 20.83 7.12 24.12
C MET A 12 19.45 7.11 23.44
N GLY A 13 18.70 8.21 23.50
CA GLY A 13 17.40 8.33 22.83
C GLY A 13 17.48 8.10 21.32
N MET A 14 18.50 8.65 20.65
CA MET A 14 18.68 8.46 19.19
C MET A 14 18.93 7.00 18.79
N VAL A 15 19.63 6.21 19.62
CA VAL A 15 19.91 4.80 19.34
C VAL A 15 18.63 3.93 19.39
N PHE A 16 17.67 4.26 20.26
CA PHE A 16 16.39 3.56 20.32
C PHE A 16 15.44 3.94 19.17
N PHE A 17 15.43 5.20 18.71
CA PHE A 17 14.60 5.62 17.58
C PHE A 17 15.04 4.98 16.24
N ALA A 18 16.34 4.78 16.03
CA ALA A 18 16.86 4.16 14.80
C ALA A 18 16.43 2.69 14.62
N LYS A 19 16.15 1.96 15.70
CA LYS A 19 15.68 0.55 15.69
C LYS A 19 14.17 0.41 15.63
N ALA A 20 13.41 1.49 15.87
CA ALA A 20 11.95 1.48 15.87
C ALA A 20 11.32 1.72 14.47
N GLN A 21 12.13 2.09 13.47
CA GLN A 21 11.68 2.16 12.09
C GLN A 21 11.51 0.73 11.56
N LYS A 22 10.27 0.21 11.60
CA LYS A 22 9.92 -1.01 10.86
C LYS A 22 10.29 -0.78 9.40
N ALA A 23 11.06 -1.71 8.82
CA ALA A 23 11.35 -1.66 7.39
C ALA A 23 10.04 -1.58 6.60
N PRO A 24 9.97 -0.79 5.52
CA PRO A 24 8.79 -0.74 4.69
C PRO A 24 8.45 -2.16 4.20
N PRO A 25 7.16 -2.54 4.16
CA PRO A 25 6.76 -3.90 3.81
C PRO A 25 7.22 -4.25 2.40
N THR A 26 7.72 -5.46 2.25
CA THR A 26 8.15 -5.98 0.94
C THR A 26 6.95 -6.20 0.02
N PRO A 27 7.14 -6.20 -1.32
CA PRO A 27 6.06 -6.53 -2.25
C PRO A 27 5.36 -7.86 -1.95
N SER A 28 6.11 -8.88 -1.53
CA SER A 28 5.56 -10.18 -1.15
C SER A 28 4.69 -10.12 0.11
N GLU A 29 5.11 -9.38 1.14
CA GLU A 29 4.32 -9.20 2.36
C GLU A 29 3.04 -8.41 2.07
N MET A 30 3.11 -7.36 1.25
CA MET A 30 1.92 -6.61 0.81
C MET A 30 0.97 -7.50 0.02
N THR A 31 1.51 -8.35 -0.85
CA THR A 31 0.72 -9.33 -1.61
C THR A 31 0.00 -10.28 -0.69
N ALA A 32 0.71 -10.92 0.24
CA ALA A 32 0.13 -11.88 1.18
C ALA A 32 -0.99 -11.24 2.01
N LYS A 33 -0.73 -10.07 2.62
CA LYS A 33 -1.75 -9.33 3.39
C LYS A 33 -2.98 -8.98 2.55
N SER A 34 -2.77 -8.57 1.30
CA SER A 34 -3.88 -8.18 0.42
C SER A 34 -4.72 -9.39 0.00
N ILE A 35 -4.09 -10.53 -0.29
CA ILE A 35 -4.78 -11.79 -0.58
C ILE A 35 -5.58 -12.26 0.64
N GLU A 36 -5.02 -12.19 1.84
CA GLU A 36 -5.73 -12.53 3.08
C GLU A 36 -6.93 -11.63 3.33
N ALA A 37 -6.77 -10.31 3.17
CA ALA A 37 -7.87 -9.35 3.33
C ALA A 37 -8.99 -9.56 2.30
N MET A 38 -8.62 -9.82 1.04
CA MET A 38 -9.55 -10.13 -0.03
C MET A 38 -10.28 -11.45 0.22
N ASP A 39 -9.57 -12.48 0.69
CA ASP A 39 -10.14 -13.79 0.96
C ASP A 39 -11.16 -13.80 2.10
N LYS A 40 -10.95 -12.98 3.14
CA LYS A 40 -11.92 -12.78 4.23
C LYS A 40 -13.30 -12.36 3.72
N LYS A 41 -13.37 -11.64 2.60
CA LYS A 41 -14.63 -11.13 2.01
C LYS A 41 -15.15 -12.03 0.88
N ILE A 42 -14.28 -12.45 -0.02
CA ILE A 42 -14.64 -13.07 -1.30
C ILE A 42 -14.63 -14.61 -1.23
N LYS A 43 -13.98 -15.20 -0.20
CA LYS A 43 -13.80 -16.64 -0.01
C LYS A 43 -13.33 -17.33 -1.30
N MET A 44 -12.08 -17.11 -1.65
CA MET A 44 -11.47 -17.64 -2.87
C MET A 44 -11.01 -19.09 -2.65
N ASN A 45 -11.03 -19.90 -3.70
CA ASN A 45 -10.39 -21.21 -3.64
C ASN A 45 -8.85 -21.09 -3.77
N PRO A 46 -8.07 -22.11 -3.39
CA PRO A 46 -6.60 -22.03 -3.42
C PRO A 46 -6.01 -21.70 -4.80
N THR A 47 -6.62 -22.19 -5.88
CA THR A 47 -6.17 -21.89 -7.25
C THR A 47 -6.37 -20.42 -7.59
N GLN A 48 -7.54 -19.85 -7.27
CA GLN A 48 -7.82 -18.43 -7.45
C GLN A 48 -6.82 -17.57 -6.67
N LYS A 49 -6.56 -17.92 -5.40
CA LYS A 49 -5.57 -17.22 -4.56
C LYS A 49 -4.19 -17.21 -5.20
N ASN A 50 -3.69 -18.35 -5.66
CA ASN A 50 -2.35 -18.44 -6.25
C ASN A 50 -2.23 -17.62 -7.54
N ILE A 51 -3.25 -17.66 -8.41
CA ILE A 51 -3.22 -16.88 -9.65
C ILE A 51 -3.29 -15.38 -9.33
N ILE A 52 -4.20 -14.96 -8.44
CA ILE A 52 -4.36 -13.56 -8.04
C ILE A 52 -3.11 -13.05 -7.32
N TYR A 53 -2.47 -13.88 -6.49
CA TYR A 53 -1.20 -13.55 -5.82
C TYR A 53 -0.14 -13.11 -6.82
N ASN A 54 0.03 -13.83 -7.93
CA ASN A 54 1.04 -13.48 -8.93
C ASN A 54 0.76 -12.10 -9.57
N TYR A 55 -0.50 -11.83 -9.96
CA TYR A 55 -0.89 -10.52 -10.50
C TYR A 55 -0.66 -9.39 -9.50
N MET A 56 -1.00 -9.62 -8.23
CA MET A 56 -0.81 -8.62 -7.17
C MET A 56 0.67 -8.41 -6.83
N LEU A 57 1.47 -9.47 -6.84
CA LEU A 57 2.91 -9.38 -6.62
C LEU A 57 3.58 -8.51 -7.68
N ASP A 58 3.22 -8.68 -8.94
CA ASP A 58 3.78 -7.87 -10.03
C ASP A 58 3.30 -6.41 -9.95
N LEU A 59 2.06 -6.17 -9.54
CA LEU A 59 1.57 -4.82 -9.25
C LEU A 59 2.37 -4.16 -8.11
N PHE A 60 2.63 -4.87 -7.01
CA PHE A 60 3.37 -4.31 -5.88
C PHE A 60 4.87 -4.13 -6.17
N LYS A 61 5.47 -4.94 -7.04
CA LYS A 61 6.81 -4.68 -7.56
C LYS A 61 6.84 -3.40 -8.41
N ALA A 62 5.88 -3.24 -9.32
CA ALA A 62 5.76 -2.03 -10.14
C ALA A 62 5.56 -0.78 -9.27
N GLN A 63 4.78 -0.88 -8.21
CA GLN A 63 4.64 0.19 -7.21
C GLN A 63 5.98 0.50 -6.53
N ALA A 64 6.69 -0.52 -6.03
CA ALA A 64 7.96 -0.33 -5.36
C ALA A 64 9.00 0.35 -6.27
N ASP A 65 9.03 -0.03 -7.55
CA ASP A 65 9.93 0.58 -8.54
C ASP A 65 9.55 2.03 -8.85
N LEU A 66 8.26 2.34 -8.99
CA LEU A 66 7.79 3.71 -9.15
C LEU A 66 8.15 4.57 -7.92
N THR A 67 7.95 4.06 -6.71
CA THR A 67 8.31 4.76 -5.47
C THR A 67 9.81 5.05 -5.41
N LYS A 68 10.68 4.10 -5.80
CA LYS A 68 12.13 4.34 -5.88
C LYS A 68 12.48 5.43 -6.90
N LYS A 69 11.83 5.44 -8.07
CA LYS A 69 12.02 6.49 -9.07
C LYS A 69 11.56 7.86 -8.55
N GLN A 70 10.45 7.90 -7.81
CA GLN A 70 9.97 9.11 -7.15
C GLN A 70 10.95 9.65 -6.11
N GLN A 71 11.51 8.77 -5.26
CA GLN A 71 12.51 9.15 -4.26
C GLN A 71 13.79 9.73 -4.86
N THR A 72 14.17 9.26 -6.05
CA THR A 72 15.35 9.74 -6.77
C THR A 72 15.03 10.92 -7.71
N GLY A 73 13.76 11.32 -7.84
CA GLY A 73 13.33 12.37 -8.76
C GLY A 73 13.39 11.98 -10.24
N MET A 74 13.65 10.71 -10.56
CA MET A 74 13.81 10.20 -11.93
C MET A 74 12.55 9.51 -12.48
N TYR A 75 11.37 9.90 -12.00
CA TYR A 75 10.11 9.38 -12.53
C TYR A 75 9.59 10.25 -13.67
N THR A 76 8.96 9.62 -14.64
CA THR A 76 8.32 10.30 -15.77
C THR A 76 6.80 10.20 -15.70
N GLU A 77 6.09 11.02 -16.46
CA GLU A 77 4.64 10.86 -16.63
C GLU A 77 4.27 9.52 -17.29
N ASP A 78 5.15 8.99 -18.15
CA ASP A 78 4.99 7.67 -18.75
C ASP A 78 5.05 6.55 -17.69
N ASP A 79 5.98 6.64 -16.73
CA ASP A 79 6.07 5.69 -15.62
C ASP A 79 4.78 5.64 -14.79
N ILE A 80 4.20 6.82 -14.54
CA ILE A 80 2.93 6.96 -13.82
C ILE A 80 1.78 6.35 -14.65
N SER A 81 1.71 6.71 -15.93
CA SER A 81 0.68 6.22 -16.85
C SER A 81 0.72 4.70 -16.99
N LYS A 82 1.93 4.14 -17.13
CA LYS A 82 2.18 2.71 -17.17
C LYS A 82 1.74 2.02 -15.88
N PHE A 83 2.04 2.60 -14.72
CA PHE A 83 1.59 2.06 -13.44
C PHE A 83 0.07 1.99 -13.33
N TYR A 84 -0.64 3.07 -13.69
CA TYR A 84 -2.11 3.08 -13.68
C TYR A 84 -2.71 2.07 -14.67
N ARG A 85 -2.09 1.92 -15.84
CA ARG A 85 -2.50 0.89 -16.80
C ARG A 85 -2.34 -0.51 -16.20
N THR A 86 -1.19 -0.82 -15.61
CA THR A 86 -0.95 -2.10 -14.93
C THR A 86 -1.94 -2.33 -13.80
N GLN A 87 -2.25 -1.30 -13.01
CA GLN A 87 -3.26 -1.39 -11.94
C GLN A 87 -4.64 -1.77 -12.50
N ASN A 88 -5.09 -1.10 -13.56
CA ASN A 88 -6.38 -1.39 -14.20
C ASN A 88 -6.43 -2.78 -14.82
N GLU A 89 -5.35 -3.21 -15.48
CA GLU A 89 -5.22 -4.54 -16.06
C GLU A 89 -5.26 -5.61 -14.96
N THR A 90 -4.53 -5.42 -13.85
CA THR A 90 -4.58 -6.30 -12.68
C THR A 90 -5.99 -6.38 -12.10
N THR A 91 -6.66 -5.26 -11.85
CA THR A 91 -8.04 -5.25 -11.34
C THR A 91 -8.99 -6.02 -12.25
N LYS A 92 -8.89 -5.81 -13.58
CA LYS A 92 -9.69 -6.53 -14.57
C LYS A 92 -9.40 -8.04 -14.54
N ASN A 93 -8.13 -8.43 -14.50
CA ASN A 93 -7.71 -9.83 -14.50
C ASN A 93 -8.16 -10.54 -13.23
N VAL A 94 -8.02 -9.91 -12.07
CA VAL A 94 -8.52 -10.44 -10.78
C VAL A 94 -10.03 -10.65 -10.85
N ARG A 95 -10.79 -9.66 -11.30
CA ARG A 95 -12.25 -9.77 -11.46
C ARG A 95 -12.64 -10.93 -12.38
N ASN A 96 -11.90 -11.16 -13.47
CA ASN A 96 -12.18 -12.23 -14.43
C ASN A 96 -11.88 -13.65 -13.88
N ILE A 97 -10.98 -13.79 -12.90
CA ILE A 97 -10.68 -15.06 -12.23
C ILE A 97 -11.80 -15.44 -11.24
N LEU A 98 -12.44 -14.43 -10.66
CA LEU A 98 -13.58 -14.58 -9.76
C LEU A 98 -14.85 -14.90 -10.56
N LYS A 99 -15.75 -15.66 -9.97
CA LYS A 99 -16.97 -16.15 -10.65
C LYS A 99 -18.23 -15.88 -9.82
N GLY A 100 -19.34 -15.61 -10.51
CA GLY A 100 -20.65 -15.42 -9.88
C GLY A 100 -20.60 -14.37 -8.78
N GLU A 101 -21.09 -14.73 -7.59
CA GLU A 101 -21.17 -13.84 -6.42
C GLU A 101 -19.81 -13.28 -5.97
N GLN A 102 -18.72 -13.98 -6.25
CA GLN A 102 -17.37 -13.48 -5.93
C GLN A 102 -17.03 -12.19 -6.68
N GLN A 103 -17.59 -11.98 -7.89
CA GLN A 103 -17.38 -10.74 -8.64
C GLN A 103 -18.08 -9.57 -7.96
N THR A 104 -19.33 -9.75 -7.52
CA THR A 104 -20.07 -8.74 -6.76
C THR A 104 -19.34 -8.36 -5.47
N GLN A 105 -18.85 -9.35 -4.74
CA GLN A 105 -18.08 -9.14 -3.51
C GLN A 105 -16.74 -8.42 -3.77
N TYR A 106 -16.10 -8.71 -4.91
CA TYR A 106 -14.90 -7.99 -5.35
C TYR A 106 -15.20 -6.53 -5.68
N ASP A 107 -16.27 -6.27 -6.42
CA ASP A 107 -16.67 -4.92 -6.79
C ASP A 107 -16.98 -4.08 -5.53
N GLN A 108 -17.68 -4.66 -4.55
CA GLN A 108 -17.90 -4.05 -3.23
C GLN A 108 -16.60 -3.82 -2.45
N TYR A 109 -15.70 -4.81 -2.43
CA TYR A 109 -14.40 -4.68 -1.79
C TYR A 109 -13.60 -3.52 -2.39
N MET A 110 -13.57 -3.39 -3.72
CA MET A 110 -12.90 -2.29 -4.40
C MET A 110 -13.54 -0.94 -4.08
N GLU A 111 -14.86 -0.85 -4.03
CA GLU A 111 -15.57 0.36 -3.63
C GLU A 111 -15.26 0.78 -2.18
N GLU A 112 -15.21 -0.18 -1.26
CA GLU A 112 -14.79 0.08 0.13
C GLU A 112 -13.35 0.61 0.21
N MET A 113 -12.44 0.04 -0.57
CA MET A 113 -11.04 0.49 -0.63
C MET A 113 -10.94 1.91 -1.20
N LEU A 114 -11.72 2.24 -2.23
CA LEU A 114 -11.79 3.60 -2.80
C LEU A 114 -12.37 4.63 -1.83
N ARG A 115 -13.32 4.21 -0.98
CA ARG A 115 -13.89 5.05 0.09
C ARG A 115 -12.93 5.23 1.29
N GLY A 116 -11.76 4.58 1.26
CA GLY A 116 -10.71 4.69 2.27
C GLY A 116 -10.79 3.63 3.37
N GLY A 117 -11.47 2.50 3.13
CA GLY A 117 -11.75 1.49 4.15
C GLY A 117 -12.57 2.06 5.30
N ASN A 118 -13.05 1.22 6.23
CA ASN A 118 -13.76 1.69 7.41
C ASN A 118 -12.92 2.75 8.16
N LYS A 119 -13.30 4.03 8.04
CA LYS A 119 -12.82 5.12 8.90
C LYS A 119 -13.31 4.87 10.32
N LYS A 120 -12.67 3.96 11.05
CA LYS A 120 -12.84 3.85 12.51
C LYS A 120 -12.43 5.21 13.09
N LYS A 121 -13.42 5.94 13.63
CA LYS A 121 -13.20 7.13 14.45
C LYS A 121 -12.16 6.81 15.52
N LYS A 122 -11.09 7.61 15.60
CA LYS A 122 -10.08 7.55 16.66
C LYS A 122 -10.72 7.38 18.04
N LYS A 123 -10.49 6.24 18.69
CA LYS A 123 -10.41 6.13 20.15
C LYS A 123 -9.72 4.82 20.55
N GLY A 124 -8.52 4.94 21.11
CA GLY A 124 -7.90 3.92 21.97
C GLY A 124 -7.10 2.84 21.25
N LYS A 125 -5.83 2.70 21.68
CA LYS A 125 -4.88 1.62 21.38
C LYS A 125 -5.53 0.23 21.28
N HIS A 126 -5.45 -0.43 20.12
CA HIS A 126 -4.92 -1.80 19.92
C HIS A 126 -5.07 -2.19 18.45
N GLU A 127 -4.02 -2.81 17.90
CA GLU A 127 -3.93 -3.50 16.59
C GLU A 127 -4.58 -2.81 15.39
N GLU A 128 -3.79 -1.95 14.75
CA GLU A 128 -4.04 -1.49 13.39
C GLU A 128 -3.87 -2.69 12.43
N GLU A 129 -4.98 -3.34 12.07
CA GLU A 129 -5.09 -3.92 10.73
C GLU A 129 -4.89 -2.76 9.75
N GLU A 130 -3.62 -2.48 9.41
CA GLU A 130 -3.26 -1.57 8.32
C GLU A 130 -3.97 -2.10 7.08
N VAL A 131 -5.07 -1.44 6.73
CA VAL A 131 -5.66 -1.58 5.41
C VAL A 131 -4.56 -1.08 4.48
N VAL A 132 -3.81 -2.01 3.89
CA VAL A 132 -2.80 -1.74 2.86
C VAL A 132 -3.59 -1.29 1.63
N THR A 133 -4.11 -0.07 1.65
CA THR A 133 -4.58 0.58 0.45
C THR A 133 -3.33 0.95 -0.33
N GLY A 134 -3.07 0.24 -1.42
CA GLY A 134 -1.94 0.49 -2.33
C GLY A 134 -1.98 1.86 -3.02
N ILE A 135 -2.75 2.81 -2.50
CA ILE A 135 -2.96 4.17 -3.01
C ILE A 135 -2.32 5.19 -2.07
N ASP A 136 -2.16 4.89 -0.77
CA ASP A 136 -1.64 5.86 0.21
C ASP A 136 -0.15 6.18 0.02
N GLY A 137 0.60 5.27 -0.62
CA GLY A 137 1.99 5.49 -1.03
C GLY A 137 2.14 6.36 -2.29
N LEU A 138 1.04 6.65 -3.00
CA LEU A 138 1.00 7.42 -4.24
C LEU A 138 0.27 8.74 -4.05
N LYS A 139 0.50 9.41 -2.91
CA LYS A 139 0.17 10.84 -2.79
C LYS A 139 1.05 11.59 -3.78
N LEU A 140 0.45 11.93 -4.93
CA LEU A 140 1.00 12.94 -5.83
C LEU A 140 1.34 14.17 -4.96
N PRO A 141 2.53 14.76 -5.07
CA PRO A 141 2.87 15.95 -4.31
C PRO A 141 1.80 17.01 -4.58
N ALA A 142 1.11 17.45 -3.53
CA ALA A 142 0.24 18.60 -3.61
C ALA A 142 1.12 19.83 -3.89
N GLY A 143 1.21 20.25 -5.16
CA GLY A 143 1.93 21.46 -5.53
C GLY A 143 2.67 21.41 -6.87
N THR A 144 1.97 21.17 -7.98
CA THR A 144 2.28 21.89 -9.21
C THR A 144 1.46 23.17 -9.19
N ASN A 145 1.99 24.21 -8.54
CA ASN A 145 1.62 25.58 -8.89
C ASN A 145 2.07 25.78 -10.34
N VAL A 146 1.17 25.52 -11.27
CA VAL A 146 1.34 25.97 -12.66
C VAL A 146 1.14 27.48 -12.60
N GLY A 147 2.25 28.19 -12.45
CA GLY A 147 2.31 29.62 -12.66
C GLY A 147 1.89 29.93 -14.09
N ASN A 148 0.77 30.64 -14.19
CA ASN A 148 0.30 31.29 -15.40
C ASN A 148 1.22 32.49 -15.73
N PRO A 149 1.70 32.65 -16.96
CA PRO A 149 1.71 33.95 -17.61
C PRO A 149 0.34 34.25 -18.24
#